data_AF-A0A3D5AKN2-F1
#
_entry.id   AF-A0A3D5AKN2-F1
#
_cell.length_a   1.000
_cell.length_b   1.000
_cell.length_c   1.000
_cell.angle_alpha   90.00
_cell.angle_beta   90.00
_cell.angle_gamma   90.00
#
_symmetry.space_group_name_H-M   'P 1'
#
loop_
_entity.id
_entity.type
_entity.pdbx_description
1 polymer ?
#
loop_
_entity_poly.entity_id
_entity_poly.type
_entity_poly.pdbx_seq_one_letter_code
_entity_poly.pdbx_strand_id
1 'polypeptide(L)'
;RVVGRLGPRAAGGELGDLLIEASEGEPAEQHLYRVRGASSGAMVVHRLTTAPGWHSAACAADTVVTGFRSWGHDSTQWIVLHGGTEITELTGHVPAPGPHPAVDRVTDRKLPAAVLYPTGHVFGRRLPVVLLLPSTPTEQQIRADHEAFDEARRWAATGFAVVMVDGRGTIGVSPSFEKVAHRRLADLAPADQVDGLRAIADKHPDLDLNRVAAIGSGYGGWLAALLASRRPEAVHATVSIAPWDWSSVPVALAERYLGPHEVESEVYARHEAGDLPDSVLTLSTPDDAATMAFIHNAFQP
;
A
#
# COMPACT_ATOMS: atom_id res chain seq x y z
N ARG A 1 9.23 9.00 10.39
CA ARG A 1 8.34 10.10 10.83
C ARG A 1 8.67 10.47 12.28
N VAL A 2 8.91 11.75 12.59
CA VAL A 2 8.99 12.19 14.00
C VAL A 2 7.58 12.24 14.57
N VAL A 3 7.33 11.57 15.68
CA VAL A 3 6.01 11.52 16.33
C VAL A 3 5.95 12.30 17.63
N GLY A 4 7.11 12.70 18.15
CA GLY A 4 7.25 13.75 19.14
C GLY A 4 8.53 13.61 19.93
N ARG A 5 8.49 13.94 21.23
CA ARG A 5 9.67 13.98 22.10
C ARG A 5 9.43 13.25 23.41
N LEU A 6 10.45 12.50 23.84
CA LEU A 6 10.50 11.80 25.12
C LEU A 6 11.25 12.63 26.16
N GLY A 7 10.73 12.62 27.38
CA GLY A 7 11.32 13.31 28.54
C GLY A 7 10.75 14.71 28.78
N PRO A 8 10.94 15.25 29.99
CA PRO A 8 10.43 16.57 30.35
C PRO A 8 11.09 17.66 29.50
N ARG A 9 10.34 18.74 29.22
CA ARG A 9 10.95 20.03 28.85
C ARG A 9 11.81 20.45 30.03
N ALA A 10 13.12 20.22 29.99
CA ALA A 10 14.00 20.65 31.07
C ALA A 10 13.83 22.16 31.27
N ALA A 11 13.77 22.61 32.52
CA ALA A 11 13.67 24.04 32.86
C ALA A 11 14.84 24.88 32.33
N GLY A 12 15.87 24.25 31.73
CA GLY A 12 17.01 24.88 31.07
C GLY A 12 17.00 24.86 29.53
N GLY A 13 15.91 24.45 28.87
CA GLY A 13 15.77 24.56 27.41
C GLY A 13 16.38 23.42 26.58
N GLU A 14 16.91 22.36 27.20
CA GLU A 14 17.31 21.16 26.46
C GLU A 14 16.08 20.45 25.87
N LEU A 15 16.12 20.23 24.55
CA LEU A 15 15.07 19.52 23.81
C LEU A 15 15.16 18.03 24.13
N GLY A 16 14.06 17.43 24.61
CA GLY A 16 13.98 15.98 24.85
C GLY A 16 14.26 15.13 23.60
N ASP A 17 14.59 13.86 23.82
CA ASP A 17 14.93 12.89 22.77
C ASP A 17 13.79 12.76 21.76
N LEU A 18 14.09 12.60 20.47
CA LEU A 18 13.05 12.39 19.46
C LEU A 18 12.51 10.96 19.54
N LEU A 19 11.18 10.83 19.49
CA LEU A 19 10.53 9.56 19.18
C LEU A 19 10.22 9.53 17.68
N ILE A 20 10.68 8.48 17.01
CA ILE A 20 10.59 8.32 15.56
C ILE A 20 9.99 6.97 15.22
N GLU A 21 9.05 6.97 14.28
CA GLU A 21 8.60 5.79 13.55
C GLU A 21 9.45 5.63 12.29
N ALA A 22 10.05 4.46 12.06
CA ALA A 22 10.86 4.20 10.87
C ALA A 22 10.90 2.70 10.51
N SER A 23 11.20 2.38 9.25
CA SER A 23 11.54 1.03 8.80
C SER A 23 13.07 0.85 8.78
N GLU A 24 13.52 -0.39 8.98
CA GLU A 24 14.94 -0.76 8.91
C GLU A 24 15.10 -1.93 7.93
N GLY A 25 15.15 -1.60 6.64
CA GLY A 25 15.41 -2.56 5.57
C GLY A 25 14.22 -3.46 5.17
N GLU A 26 13.25 -3.69 6.06
CA GLU A 26 11.98 -4.36 5.80
C GLU A 26 10.84 -3.35 5.58
N PRO A 27 10.38 -3.11 4.33
CA PRO A 27 9.32 -2.16 4.05
C PRO A 27 8.01 -2.47 4.75
N ALA A 28 7.68 -3.76 4.94
CA ALA A 28 6.43 -4.14 5.61
C ALA A 28 6.43 -3.82 7.10
N GLU A 29 7.59 -3.59 7.73
CA GLU A 29 7.73 -3.37 9.16
C GLU A 29 8.03 -1.90 9.50
N GLN A 30 7.47 -1.44 10.60
CA GLN A 30 7.73 -0.11 11.15
C GLN A 30 8.02 -0.23 12.64
N HIS A 31 9.12 0.35 13.12
CA HIS A 31 9.53 0.32 14.52
C HIS A 31 9.63 1.71 15.13
N LEU A 32 9.62 1.74 16.46
CA LEU A 32 9.85 2.93 17.23
C LEU A 32 11.33 3.08 17.56
N TYR A 33 11.84 4.29 17.43
CA TYR A 33 13.23 4.64 17.72
C TYR A 33 13.27 5.88 18.60
N ARG A 34 14.17 5.85 19.57
CA ARG A 34 14.59 7.04 20.32
C ARG A 34 15.86 7.59 19.70
N VAL A 35 15.86 8.86 19.34
CA VAL A 35 17.03 9.55 18.78
C VAL A 35 17.45 10.68 19.69
N ARG A 36 18.68 10.60 20.18
CA ARG A 36 19.33 11.63 21.00
C ARG A 36 20.41 12.34 20.21
N GLY A 37 20.37 13.67 20.21
CA GLY A 37 21.48 14.48 19.71
C GLY A 37 22.56 14.62 20.77
N ALA A 38 23.80 14.30 20.42
CA ALA A 38 24.97 14.63 21.21
C ALA A 38 25.42 16.07 20.92
N SER A 39 26.08 16.71 21.88
CA SER A 39 26.68 18.04 21.74
C SER A 39 27.76 18.12 20.64
N SER A 40 28.30 16.98 20.22
CA SER A 40 29.21 16.85 19.08
C SER A 40 28.53 16.88 17.71
N GLY A 41 27.19 16.92 17.65
CA GLY A 41 26.40 16.76 16.42
C GLY A 41 26.14 15.31 16.02
N ALA A 42 26.75 14.34 16.72
CA ALA A 42 26.46 12.92 16.51
C ALA A 42 25.04 12.56 17.00
N MET A 43 24.36 11.68 16.27
CA MET A 43 23.03 11.17 16.66
C MET A 43 23.17 9.74 17.18
N VAL A 44 22.62 9.47 18.36
CA VAL A 44 22.50 8.12 18.91
C VAL A 44 21.07 7.64 18.68
N VAL A 45 20.92 6.58 17.90
CA VAL A 45 19.63 5.96 17.55
C VAL A 45 19.48 4.67 18.34
N HIS A 46 18.39 4.52 19.09
CA HIS A 46 18.08 3.32 19.85
C HIS A 46 16.70 2.81 19.46
N ARG A 47 16.63 1.60 18.90
CA ARG A 47 15.37 0.91 18.58
C ARG A 47 14.65 0.50 19.87
N LEU A 48 13.37 0.83 19.98
CA LEU A 48 12.54 0.58 21.17
C LEU A 48 11.68 -0.68 21.03
N THR A 49 11.38 -1.12 19.81
CA THR A 49 10.51 -2.27 19.56
C THR A 49 11.21 -3.34 18.72
N THR A 50 10.97 -4.62 19.04
CA THR A 50 11.67 -5.76 18.43
C THR A 50 10.75 -6.74 17.72
N ALA A 51 9.47 -6.84 18.12
CA ALA A 51 8.52 -7.73 17.48
C ALA A 51 8.27 -7.31 16.01
N PRO A 52 8.36 -8.21 15.03
CA PRO A 52 8.00 -7.92 13.64
C PRO A 52 6.57 -7.41 13.53
N GLY A 53 6.36 -6.26 12.88
CA GLY A 53 5.05 -5.66 12.77
C GLY A 53 5.06 -4.17 12.46
N TRP A 54 3.86 -3.58 12.50
CA TRP A 54 3.64 -2.16 12.35
C TRP A 54 3.49 -1.50 13.72
N HIS A 55 4.54 -0.82 14.17
CA HIS A 55 4.54 -0.06 15.42
C HIS A 55 4.25 1.41 15.14
N SER A 56 3.38 2.00 15.94
CA SER A 56 3.02 3.41 15.90
C SER A 56 3.14 4.02 17.29
N ALA A 57 3.33 5.33 17.35
CA ALA A 57 3.27 6.04 18.62
C ALA A 57 2.73 7.46 18.49
N ALA A 58 2.14 7.92 19.58
CA ALA A 58 1.81 9.31 19.81
C ALA A 58 2.31 9.70 21.20
N CYS A 59 2.77 10.93 21.36
CA CYS A 59 3.16 11.44 22.67
C CYS A 59 2.65 12.85 22.89
N ALA A 60 2.22 13.12 24.12
CA ALA A 60 1.84 14.43 24.61
C ALA A 60 2.35 14.58 26.04
N ALA A 61 3.16 15.62 26.28
CA ALA A 61 3.86 15.81 27.56
C ALA A 61 4.64 14.55 28.00
N ASP A 62 4.29 13.98 29.15
CA ASP A 62 4.90 12.78 29.74
C ASP A 62 4.17 11.48 29.38
N THR A 63 3.11 11.56 28.57
CA THR A 63 2.29 10.42 28.17
C THR A 63 2.67 9.97 26.77
N VAL A 64 2.94 8.68 26.61
CA VAL A 64 3.26 8.04 25.34
C VAL A 64 2.29 6.88 25.14
N VAL A 65 1.60 6.88 24.00
CA VAL A 65 0.76 5.77 23.57
C VAL A 65 1.49 5.09 22.42
N THR A 66 1.72 3.78 22.55
CA THR A 66 2.30 2.96 21.48
C THR A 66 1.26 1.98 20.98
N GLY A 67 1.19 1.78 19.67
CA GLY A 67 0.30 0.82 19.02
C GLY A 67 1.10 -0.23 18.25
N PHE A 68 0.67 -1.49 18.31
CA PHE A 68 1.28 -2.61 17.60
C PHE A 68 0.24 -3.37 16.80
N ARG A 69 0.56 -3.62 15.53
CA ARG A 69 -0.18 -4.50 14.63
C ARG A 69 0.79 -5.47 13.96
N SER A 70 0.29 -6.63 13.56
CA SER A 70 1.07 -7.63 12.83
C SER A 70 0.14 -8.54 12.03
N TRP A 71 0.67 -9.39 11.16
CA TRP A 71 -0.13 -10.43 10.52
C TRP A 71 -0.56 -11.54 11.47
N GLY A 72 0.22 -11.80 12.53
CA GLY A 72 -0.05 -12.88 13.49
C GLY A 72 -1.03 -12.52 14.60
N HIS A 73 -1.53 -11.28 14.63
CA HIS A 73 -2.49 -10.81 15.62
C HIS A 73 -3.66 -10.14 14.91
N ASP A 74 -4.88 -10.61 15.19
CA ASP A 74 -6.10 -10.07 14.57
C ASP A 74 -6.56 -8.76 15.23
N SER A 75 -5.80 -8.17 16.15
CA SER A 75 -6.18 -6.91 16.82
C SER A 75 -5.00 -6.00 17.02
N THR A 76 -5.28 -4.70 17.06
CA THR A 76 -4.31 -3.68 17.49
C THR A 76 -4.11 -3.74 19.00
N GLN A 77 -2.87 -3.86 19.45
CA GLN A 77 -2.49 -3.74 20.85
C GLN A 77 -2.00 -2.33 21.13
N TRP A 78 -2.42 -1.75 22.25
CA TRP A 78 -2.01 -0.41 22.67
C TRP A 78 -1.43 -0.46 24.07
N ILE A 79 -0.29 0.21 24.27
CA ILE A 79 0.32 0.40 25.58
C ILE A 79 0.36 1.90 25.88
N VAL A 80 -0.15 2.29 27.04
CA VAL A 80 -0.12 3.68 27.53
C VAL A 80 0.94 3.79 28.62
N LEU A 81 1.95 4.62 28.37
CA LEU A 81 3.03 4.96 29.29
C LEU A 81 2.81 6.38 29.83
N HIS A 82 3.02 6.59 31.12
CA HIS A 82 3.06 7.92 31.74
C HIS A 82 4.31 8.03 32.60
N GLY A 83 5.14 9.05 32.33
CA GLY A 83 6.44 9.20 33.01
C GLY A 83 7.41 8.03 32.77
N GLY A 84 7.21 7.27 31.69
CA GLY A 84 7.98 6.06 31.37
C GLY A 84 7.48 4.77 32.04
N THR A 85 6.43 4.86 32.85
CA THR A 85 5.80 3.69 33.50
C THR A 85 4.56 3.29 32.71
N GLU A 86 4.40 1.99 32.45
CA GLU A 86 3.16 1.46 31.88
C GLU A 86 2.01 1.62 32.84
N ILE A 87 0.95 2.28 32.35
CA ILE A 87 -0.28 2.52 33.11
C ILE A 87 -1.34 1.49 32.77
N THR A 88 -1.46 1.15 31.49
CA THR A 88 -2.45 0.19 31.01
C THR A 88 -2.12 -0.33 29.62
N GLU A 89 -2.62 -1.52 29.34
CA GLU A 89 -2.76 -2.08 28.00
C GLU A 89 -4.23 -1.96 27.54
N LEU A 90 -4.46 -1.71 26.25
CA LEU A 90 -5.78 -1.78 25.62
C LEU A 90 -5.68 -2.66 24.38
N THR A 91 -6.66 -3.52 24.17
CA THR A 91 -6.75 -4.34 22.96
C THR A 91 -7.91 -3.85 22.12
N GLY A 92 -7.66 -3.63 20.83
CA GLY A 92 -8.68 -3.31 19.84
C GLY A 92 -9.68 -4.46 19.67
N HIS A 93 -10.73 -4.19 18.89
CA HIS A 93 -11.67 -5.25 18.52
C HIS A 93 -10.94 -6.37 17.77
N VAL A 94 -11.22 -7.61 18.14
CA VAL A 94 -10.72 -8.80 17.46
C VAL A 94 -11.83 -9.24 16.47
N PRO A 95 -11.66 -9.04 15.15
CA PRO A 95 -12.55 -9.62 14.17
C PRO A 95 -12.40 -11.16 14.19
N ALA A 96 -13.33 -11.85 13.54
CA ALA A 96 -13.20 -13.30 13.40
C ALA A 96 -11.86 -13.66 12.71
N PRO A 97 -11.15 -14.71 13.18
CA PRO A 97 -9.89 -15.11 12.57
C PRO A 97 -10.05 -15.34 11.07
N GLY A 98 -9.16 -14.77 10.28
CA GLY A 98 -9.17 -14.87 8.83
C GLY A 98 -7.86 -15.41 8.26
N PRO A 99 -7.80 -15.65 6.95
CA PRO A 99 -6.58 -16.16 6.31
C PRO A 99 -5.43 -15.16 6.47
N HIS A 100 -4.21 -15.63 6.65
CA HIS A 100 -3.03 -14.76 6.67
C HIS A 100 -2.44 -14.62 5.28
N PRO A 101 -1.93 -13.44 4.90
CA PRO A 101 -1.28 -13.25 3.62
C PRO A 101 0.08 -13.96 3.58
N ALA A 102 0.42 -14.49 2.42
CA ALA A 102 1.80 -14.83 2.09
C ALA A 102 2.44 -13.59 1.45
N VAL A 103 3.50 -13.07 2.07
CA VAL A 103 4.19 -11.84 1.64
C VAL A 103 5.61 -12.17 1.20
N ASP A 104 6.06 -11.56 0.11
CA ASP A 104 7.40 -11.77 -0.44
C ASP A 104 7.92 -10.51 -1.16
N ARG A 105 9.23 -10.47 -1.42
CA ARG A 105 9.83 -9.52 -2.35
C ARG A 105 10.13 -10.21 -3.67
N VAL A 106 9.40 -9.83 -4.69
CA VAL A 106 9.44 -10.49 -6.00
C VAL A 106 10.18 -9.65 -7.04
N THR A 107 10.58 -10.30 -8.13
CA THR A 107 11.40 -9.73 -9.22
C THR A 107 12.78 -9.26 -8.78
N ASP A 108 13.65 -8.91 -9.73
CA ASP A 108 14.97 -8.34 -9.45
C ASP A 108 14.91 -6.97 -8.75
N ARG A 109 13.77 -6.27 -8.84
CA ARG A 109 13.51 -4.99 -8.18
C ARG A 109 13.09 -5.14 -6.71
N LYS A 110 12.89 -6.38 -6.23
CA LYS A 110 12.41 -6.67 -4.87
C LYS A 110 11.09 -5.97 -4.52
N LEU A 111 10.13 -5.98 -5.45
CA LEU A 111 8.79 -5.42 -5.25
C LEU A 111 8.10 -6.16 -4.10
N PRO A 112 7.62 -5.48 -3.04
CA PRO A 112 6.76 -6.12 -2.06
C PRO A 112 5.47 -6.59 -2.73
N ALA A 113 5.14 -7.86 -2.56
CA ALA A 113 3.92 -8.46 -3.08
C ALA A 113 3.29 -9.37 -2.03
N ALA A 114 1.98 -9.52 -2.09
CA ALA A 114 1.25 -10.43 -1.21
C ALA A 114 0.19 -11.23 -1.96
N VAL A 115 -0.04 -12.46 -1.49
CA VAL A 115 -1.14 -13.32 -1.89
C VAL A 115 -2.00 -13.63 -0.68
N LEU A 116 -3.31 -13.48 -0.83
CA LEU A 116 -4.29 -13.91 0.15
C LEU A 116 -5.26 -14.90 -0.50
N TYR A 117 -5.34 -16.10 0.08
CA TYR A 117 -6.31 -17.12 -0.32
C TYR A 117 -7.59 -17.05 0.53
N PRO A 118 -8.74 -17.52 0.01
CA PRO A 118 -9.95 -17.68 0.81
C PRO A 118 -9.73 -18.65 1.97
N THR A 119 -10.52 -18.47 3.04
CA THR A 119 -10.59 -19.45 4.13
C THR A 119 -10.96 -20.82 3.59
N GLY A 120 -10.22 -21.85 3.99
CA GLY A 120 -10.46 -23.23 3.55
C GLY A 120 -10.01 -23.54 2.12
N HIS A 121 -9.17 -22.68 1.52
CA HIS A 121 -8.52 -23.00 0.24
C HIS A 121 -7.76 -24.34 0.32
N VAL A 122 -7.90 -25.15 -0.72
CA VAL A 122 -7.24 -26.44 -0.86
C VAL A 122 -6.17 -26.33 -1.94
N PHE A 123 -4.90 -26.54 -1.55
CA PHE A 123 -3.78 -26.45 -2.48
C PHE A 123 -3.95 -27.38 -3.68
N GLY A 124 -3.63 -26.88 -4.87
CA GLY A 124 -3.84 -27.55 -6.16
C GLY A 124 -5.13 -27.12 -6.88
N ARG A 125 -6.05 -26.42 -6.21
CA ARG A 125 -7.24 -25.85 -6.84
C ARG A 125 -6.96 -24.45 -7.34
N ARG A 126 -6.92 -24.26 -8.67
CA ARG A 126 -6.71 -22.93 -9.25
C ARG A 126 -7.90 -22.00 -9.01
N LEU A 127 -7.63 -20.78 -8.54
CA LEU A 127 -8.61 -19.75 -8.26
C LEU A 127 -8.45 -18.55 -9.20
N PRO A 128 -9.56 -17.91 -9.63
CA PRO A 128 -9.48 -16.62 -10.29
C PRO A 128 -8.84 -15.59 -9.37
N VAL A 129 -8.11 -14.64 -9.95
CA VAL A 129 -7.28 -13.68 -9.24
C VAL A 129 -7.92 -12.30 -9.29
N VAL A 130 -8.03 -11.65 -8.13
CA VAL A 130 -8.23 -10.20 -8.02
C VAL A 130 -6.88 -9.55 -7.76
N LEU A 131 -6.41 -8.74 -8.69
CA LEU A 131 -5.28 -7.83 -8.51
C LEU A 131 -5.81 -6.52 -7.93
N LEU A 132 -5.60 -6.31 -6.63
CA LEU A 132 -6.09 -5.13 -5.93
C LEU A 132 -5.07 -3.98 -6.04
N LEU A 133 -5.47 -2.90 -6.70
CA LEU A 133 -4.58 -1.77 -7.03
C LEU A 133 -4.60 -0.70 -5.94
N PRO A 134 -3.47 0.00 -5.69
CA PRO A 134 -3.42 1.10 -4.74
C PRO A 134 -4.28 2.28 -5.19
N SER A 135 -4.93 2.97 -4.26
CA SER A 135 -5.80 4.13 -4.52
C SER A 135 -5.04 5.46 -4.61
N THR A 136 -3.76 5.51 -4.20
CA THR A 136 -2.85 6.64 -4.42
C THR A 136 -1.43 6.18 -4.76
N PRO A 137 -0.58 6.99 -5.41
CA PRO A 137 0.84 6.65 -5.64
C PRO A 137 1.64 6.47 -4.35
N THR A 138 1.15 7.03 -3.24
CA THR A 138 1.79 6.95 -1.91
C THR A 138 1.21 5.85 -1.05
N GLU A 139 0.23 5.08 -1.53
CA GLU A 139 -0.35 4.03 -0.72
C GLU A 139 0.59 2.83 -0.65
N GLN A 140 0.90 2.42 0.57
CA GLN A 140 1.64 1.20 0.84
C GLN A 140 0.66 0.13 1.31
N GLN A 141 0.36 -0.84 0.43
CA GLN A 141 -0.59 -1.91 0.70
C GLN A 141 0.06 -3.01 1.55
N ILE A 142 1.34 -3.32 1.30
CA ILE A 142 2.03 -4.42 1.97
C ILE A 142 2.67 -3.92 3.27
N ARG A 143 1.88 -3.99 4.34
CA ARG A 143 2.31 -3.67 5.71
C ARG A 143 2.06 -4.85 6.64
N ALA A 144 2.92 -5.05 7.62
CA ALA A 144 2.76 -6.01 8.71
C ALA A 144 1.68 -5.52 9.68
N ASP A 145 0.46 -5.42 9.17
CA ASP A 145 -0.69 -4.75 9.75
C ASP A 145 -1.95 -5.53 9.31
N HIS A 146 -2.70 -6.08 10.26
CA HIS A 146 -3.89 -6.88 9.94
C HIS A 146 -4.95 -6.06 9.20
N GLU A 147 -5.08 -4.76 9.49
CA GLU A 147 -6.05 -3.84 8.86
C GLU A 147 -5.70 -3.60 7.38
N ALA A 148 -4.41 -3.69 7.01
CA ALA A 148 -3.97 -3.44 5.63
C ALA A 148 -4.51 -4.47 4.63
N PHE A 149 -5.03 -5.61 5.11
CA PHE A 149 -5.56 -6.69 4.27
C PHE A 149 -7.09 -6.79 4.32
N ASP A 150 -7.80 -5.87 4.98
CA ASP A 150 -9.25 -5.97 5.14
C ASP A 150 -10.01 -5.99 3.82
N GLU A 151 -9.59 -5.19 2.83
CA GLU A 151 -10.17 -5.23 1.50
C GLU A 151 -9.87 -6.53 0.77
N ALA A 152 -8.62 -7.00 0.86
CA ALA A 152 -8.25 -8.29 0.31
C ALA A 152 -9.05 -9.44 0.95
N ARG A 153 -9.31 -9.39 2.26
CA ARG A 153 -10.13 -10.38 2.97
C ARG A 153 -11.58 -10.39 2.46
N ARG A 154 -12.16 -9.22 2.18
CA ARG A 154 -13.51 -9.14 1.59
C ARG A 154 -13.56 -9.81 0.23
N TRP A 155 -12.60 -9.55 -0.65
CA TRP A 155 -12.51 -10.22 -1.95
C TRP A 155 -12.24 -11.73 -1.82
N ALA A 156 -11.32 -12.12 -0.94
CA ALA A 156 -11.04 -13.53 -0.67
C ALA A 156 -12.29 -14.27 -0.15
N ALA A 157 -13.08 -13.65 0.73
CA ALA A 157 -14.33 -14.24 1.23
C ALA A 157 -15.37 -14.52 0.12
N THR A 158 -15.25 -13.85 -1.04
CA THR A 158 -16.10 -14.12 -2.22
C THR A 158 -15.56 -15.22 -3.15
N GLY A 159 -14.42 -15.84 -2.82
CA GLY A 159 -13.87 -17.00 -3.50
C GLY A 159 -12.70 -16.73 -4.46
N PHE A 160 -12.15 -15.52 -4.46
CA PHE A 160 -10.98 -15.16 -5.26
C PHE A 160 -9.67 -15.37 -4.49
N ALA A 161 -8.58 -15.66 -5.20
CA ALA A 161 -7.26 -15.36 -4.67
C ALA A 161 -6.97 -13.87 -4.90
N VAL A 162 -6.44 -13.17 -3.90
CA VAL A 162 -6.16 -11.73 -4.00
C VAL A 162 -4.66 -11.50 -4.03
N VAL A 163 -4.22 -10.69 -4.99
CA VAL A 163 -2.83 -10.27 -5.16
C VAL A 163 -2.75 -8.76 -4.96
N MET A 164 -1.73 -8.31 -4.21
CA MET A 164 -1.36 -6.91 -4.06
C MET A 164 0.13 -6.75 -4.36
N VAL A 165 0.50 -5.62 -4.97
CA VAL A 165 1.89 -5.32 -5.34
C VAL A 165 2.18 -3.85 -5.07
N ASP A 166 3.17 -3.58 -4.21
CA ASP A 166 3.72 -2.24 -4.03
C ASP A 166 4.78 -1.98 -5.11
N GLY A 167 4.36 -1.32 -6.20
CA GLY A 167 5.22 -0.96 -7.32
C GLY A 167 6.15 0.22 -7.02
N ARG A 168 7.11 0.48 -7.91
CA ARG A 168 8.00 1.65 -7.79
C ARG A 168 7.18 2.95 -7.77
N GLY A 169 7.50 3.83 -6.83
CA GLY A 169 6.70 5.01 -6.49
C GLY A 169 6.07 4.93 -5.10
N THR A 170 5.74 3.72 -4.63
CA THR A 170 5.18 3.49 -3.29
C THR A 170 6.16 3.92 -2.20
N ILE A 171 5.63 4.55 -1.15
CA ILE A 171 6.41 5.00 0.00
C ILE A 171 6.83 3.85 0.90
N GLY A 172 7.83 4.09 1.76
CA GLY A 172 8.20 3.14 2.82
C GLY A 172 9.23 2.08 2.42
N VAL A 173 9.58 2.00 1.12
CA VAL A 173 10.64 1.11 0.63
C VAL A 173 12.02 1.78 0.66
N SER A 174 12.21 2.84 -0.11
CA SER A 174 13.41 3.70 -0.05
C SER A 174 13.18 4.99 -0.85
N PRO A 175 13.93 6.08 -0.58
CA PRO A 175 13.84 7.30 -1.37
C PRO A 175 14.10 7.11 -2.87
N SER A 176 14.98 6.17 -3.23
CA SER A 176 15.27 5.84 -4.64
C SER A 176 14.12 5.10 -5.32
N PHE A 177 13.41 4.27 -4.57
CA PHE A 177 12.25 3.51 -5.03
C PHE A 177 11.03 4.41 -5.24
N GLU A 178 10.85 5.42 -4.38
CA GLU A 178 9.80 6.44 -4.51
C GLU A 178 10.07 7.38 -5.69
N LYS A 179 11.28 7.95 -5.77
CA LYS A 179 11.58 9.05 -6.72
C LYS A 179 11.67 8.63 -8.17
N VAL A 180 11.89 7.34 -8.47
CA VAL A 180 11.96 6.84 -9.85
C VAL A 180 10.63 7.01 -10.61
N ALA A 181 9.51 7.15 -9.89
CA ALA A 181 8.18 7.40 -10.43
C ALA A 181 8.02 8.76 -11.12
N HIS A 182 8.88 9.73 -10.80
CA HIS A 182 8.78 11.09 -11.35
C HIS A 182 8.78 11.05 -12.89
N ARG A 183 7.70 11.56 -13.48
CA ARG A 183 7.36 11.63 -14.91
C ARG A 183 7.21 10.29 -15.63
N ARG A 184 7.08 9.19 -14.87
CA ARG A 184 7.15 7.82 -15.41
C ARG A 184 6.09 6.88 -14.85
N LEU A 185 5.12 7.36 -14.07
CA LEU A 185 4.12 6.51 -13.42
C LEU A 185 3.36 5.65 -14.44
N ALA A 186 2.98 6.21 -15.59
CA ALA A 186 2.23 5.47 -16.62
C ALA A 186 3.01 4.33 -17.28
N ASP A 187 4.35 4.35 -17.20
CA ASP A 187 5.22 3.29 -17.70
C ASP A 187 5.53 2.27 -16.60
N LEU A 188 5.83 2.75 -15.39
CA LEU A 188 6.32 1.92 -14.31
C LEU A 188 5.20 1.20 -13.56
N ALA A 189 4.11 1.89 -13.24
CA ALA A 189 3.04 1.33 -12.41
C ALA A 189 2.36 0.11 -13.04
N PRO A 190 1.85 0.16 -14.29
CA PRO A 190 1.22 -1.03 -14.88
C PRO A 190 2.23 -2.16 -15.11
N ALA A 191 3.48 -1.84 -15.44
CA ALA A 191 4.53 -2.84 -15.60
C ALA A 191 4.86 -3.56 -14.28
N ASP A 192 5.02 -2.81 -13.18
CA ASP A 192 5.34 -3.37 -11.88
C ASP A 192 4.19 -4.23 -11.32
N GLN A 193 2.94 -3.83 -11.56
CA GLN A 193 1.76 -4.64 -11.22
C GLN A 193 1.76 -6.00 -11.94
N VAL A 194 1.98 -6.01 -13.25
CA VAL A 194 2.02 -7.26 -14.04
C VAL A 194 3.22 -8.12 -13.70
N ASP A 195 4.40 -7.51 -13.56
CA ASP A 195 5.63 -8.23 -13.25
C ASP A 195 5.57 -8.82 -11.83
N GLY A 196 5.02 -8.08 -10.86
CA GLY A 196 4.78 -8.57 -9.51
C GLY A 196 3.77 -9.71 -9.47
N LEU A 197 2.64 -9.58 -10.19
CA LEU A 197 1.63 -10.63 -10.33
C LEU A 197 2.22 -11.93 -10.89
N ARG A 198 3.01 -11.85 -11.96
CA ARG A 198 3.64 -13.03 -12.57
C ARG A 198 4.65 -13.67 -11.62
N ALA A 199 5.52 -12.86 -11.04
CA ALA A 199 6.60 -13.35 -10.17
C ALA A 199 6.08 -13.96 -8.85
N ILE A 200 4.98 -13.45 -8.29
CA ILE A 200 4.37 -14.06 -7.12
C ILE A 200 3.62 -15.35 -7.50
N ALA A 201 3.00 -15.42 -8.68
CA ALA A 201 2.33 -16.62 -9.17
C ALA A 201 3.28 -17.80 -9.43
N ASP A 202 4.54 -17.54 -9.80
CA ASP A 202 5.55 -18.59 -9.91
C ASP A 202 5.77 -19.36 -8.60
N LYS A 203 5.52 -18.70 -7.46
CA LYS A 203 5.59 -19.29 -6.11
C LYS A 203 4.24 -19.83 -5.62
N HIS A 204 3.16 -19.47 -6.32
CA HIS A 204 1.78 -19.69 -5.94
C HIS A 204 0.98 -20.27 -7.12
N PRO A 205 1.17 -21.56 -7.45
CA PRO A 205 0.64 -22.19 -8.69
C PRO A 205 -0.89 -22.31 -8.75
N ASP A 206 -1.57 -22.02 -7.64
CA ASP A 206 -3.04 -21.96 -7.55
C ASP A 206 -3.60 -20.62 -8.03
N LEU A 207 -2.77 -19.63 -8.34
CA LEU A 207 -3.22 -18.41 -9.01
C LEU A 207 -3.50 -18.70 -10.48
N ASP A 208 -4.77 -18.59 -10.89
CA ASP A 208 -5.17 -18.76 -12.28
C ASP A 208 -4.94 -17.48 -13.09
N LEU A 209 -3.76 -17.35 -13.69
CA LEU A 209 -3.42 -16.18 -14.49
C LEU A 209 -4.23 -16.05 -15.80
N ASN A 210 -5.04 -17.04 -16.17
CA ASN A 210 -6.01 -16.90 -17.27
C ASN A 210 -7.32 -16.25 -16.83
N ARG A 211 -7.49 -15.99 -15.52
CA ARG A 211 -8.69 -15.37 -14.94
C ARG A 211 -8.30 -14.30 -13.93
N VAL A 212 -7.75 -13.20 -14.44
CA VAL A 212 -7.27 -12.06 -13.65
C VAL A 212 -8.19 -10.86 -13.84
N ALA A 213 -8.72 -10.31 -12.75
CA ALA A 213 -9.41 -9.03 -12.71
C ALA A 213 -8.59 -8.01 -11.91
N ALA A 214 -8.33 -6.81 -12.45
CA ALA A 214 -7.71 -5.72 -11.68
C ALA A 214 -8.75 -4.69 -11.22
N ILE A 215 -8.69 -4.28 -9.95
CA ILE A 215 -9.71 -3.43 -9.35
C ILE A 215 -9.03 -2.31 -8.58
N GLY A 216 -9.49 -1.06 -8.76
CA GLY A 216 -8.94 0.07 -8.03
C GLY A 216 -9.82 1.33 -8.11
N SER A 217 -9.57 2.25 -7.19
CA SER A 217 -10.25 3.55 -7.12
C SER A 217 -9.27 4.72 -7.24
N GLY A 218 -9.70 5.88 -7.77
CA GLY A 218 -8.83 7.05 -7.86
C GLY A 218 -7.60 6.80 -8.74
N TYR A 219 -6.40 6.82 -8.15
CA TYR A 219 -5.17 6.39 -8.84
C TYR A 219 -5.24 4.93 -9.29
N GLY A 220 -5.85 4.06 -8.49
CA GLY A 220 -6.06 2.66 -8.83
C GLY A 220 -7.06 2.48 -9.97
N GLY A 221 -8.04 3.38 -10.08
CA GLY A 221 -8.97 3.40 -11.22
C GLY A 221 -8.25 3.81 -12.51
N TRP A 222 -7.44 4.86 -12.43
CA TRP A 222 -6.55 5.26 -13.52
C TRP A 222 -5.60 4.13 -13.95
N LEU A 223 -5.01 3.43 -12.98
CA LEU A 223 -4.12 2.29 -13.23
C LEU A 223 -4.88 1.08 -13.82
N ALA A 224 -6.12 0.83 -13.40
CA ALA A 224 -6.99 -0.18 -13.99
C ALA A 224 -7.26 0.12 -15.46
N ALA A 225 -7.56 1.38 -15.81
CA ALA A 225 -7.76 1.80 -17.19
C ALA A 225 -6.47 1.63 -18.04
N LEU A 226 -5.31 2.00 -17.49
CA LEU A 226 -4.01 1.76 -18.15
C LEU A 226 -3.72 0.28 -18.36
N LEU A 227 -4.01 -0.57 -17.39
CA LEU A 227 -3.82 -2.01 -17.51
C LEU A 227 -4.71 -2.60 -18.62
N ALA A 228 -5.96 -2.14 -18.71
CA ALA A 228 -6.87 -2.59 -19.75
C ALA A 228 -6.43 -2.20 -21.16
N SER A 229 -5.94 -0.97 -21.34
CA SER A 229 -5.47 -0.47 -22.62
C SER A 229 -4.09 -1.03 -23.01
N ARG A 230 -3.14 -1.05 -22.06
CA ARG A 230 -1.73 -1.31 -22.36
C ARG A 230 -1.27 -2.72 -22.04
N ARG A 231 -1.98 -3.46 -21.17
CA ARG A 231 -1.63 -4.82 -20.73
C ARG A 231 -2.82 -5.81 -20.82
N PRO A 232 -3.59 -5.83 -21.92
CA PRO A 232 -4.76 -6.71 -22.07
C PRO A 232 -4.39 -8.21 -22.03
N GLU A 233 -3.12 -8.56 -22.27
CA GLU A 233 -2.61 -9.93 -22.19
C GLU A 233 -2.42 -10.44 -20.76
N ALA A 234 -2.37 -9.53 -19.78
CA ALA A 234 -2.15 -9.87 -18.37
C ALA A 234 -3.41 -9.78 -17.51
N VAL A 235 -4.39 -8.97 -17.94
CA VAL A 235 -5.60 -8.69 -17.18
C VAL A 235 -6.83 -8.85 -18.07
N HIS A 236 -7.73 -9.74 -17.68
CA HIS A 236 -8.87 -10.18 -18.48
C HIS A 236 -10.12 -9.32 -18.21
N ALA A 237 -10.18 -8.74 -17.02
CA ALA A 237 -11.16 -7.73 -16.66
C ALA A 237 -10.51 -6.62 -15.84
N THR A 238 -11.02 -5.40 -15.95
CA THR A 238 -10.65 -4.32 -15.03
C THR A 238 -11.87 -3.57 -14.54
N VAL A 239 -11.83 -3.15 -13.28
CA VAL A 239 -12.86 -2.29 -12.66
C VAL A 239 -12.20 -0.98 -12.27
N SER A 240 -12.49 0.07 -13.03
CA SER A 240 -11.99 1.42 -12.81
C SER A 240 -13.06 2.26 -12.11
N ILE A 241 -12.82 2.61 -10.84
CA ILE A 241 -13.76 3.38 -10.01
C ILE A 241 -13.22 4.80 -9.84
N ALA A 242 -14.01 5.82 -10.23
CA ALA A 242 -13.63 7.23 -10.09
C ALA A 242 -12.16 7.50 -10.48
N PRO A 243 -11.72 7.11 -11.70
CA PRO A 243 -10.32 7.19 -12.10
C PRO A 243 -9.81 8.63 -12.06
N TRP A 244 -8.57 8.81 -11.62
CA TRP A 244 -7.92 10.11 -11.71
C TRP A 244 -7.70 10.53 -13.16
N ASP A 245 -8.02 11.79 -13.44
CA ASP A 245 -7.48 12.51 -14.58
C ASP A 245 -6.39 13.47 -14.05
N TRP A 246 -5.16 13.28 -14.53
CA TRP A 246 -4.01 14.07 -14.07
C TRP A 246 -4.15 15.57 -14.35
N SER A 247 -5.00 15.96 -15.30
CA SER A 247 -5.30 17.36 -15.60
C SER A 247 -6.26 18.00 -14.59
N SER A 248 -6.97 17.21 -13.79
CA SER A 248 -7.98 17.67 -12.84
C SER A 248 -7.67 17.40 -11.36
N VAL A 249 -6.67 16.56 -11.06
CA VAL A 249 -6.17 16.42 -9.68
C VAL A 249 -5.52 17.74 -9.18
N PRO A 250 -5.38 17.96 -7.86
CA PRO A 250 -4.76 19.18 -7.34
C PRO A 250 -3.37 19.45 -7.94
N VAL A 251 -3.12 20.69 -8.38
CA VAL A 251 -1.88 21.09 -9.08
C VAL A 251 -0.62 20.64 -8.34
N ALA A 252 -0.53 20.87 -7.03
CA ALA A 252 0.64 20.47 -6.24
C ALA A 252 0.87 18.95 -6.24
N LEU A 253 -0.18 18.14 -6.36
CA LEU A 253 -0.07 16.69 -6.48
C LEU A 253 0.37 16.29 -7.88
N ALA A 254 -0.23 16.88 -8.93
CA ALA A 254 0.13 16.61 -10.30
C ALA A 254 1.60 16.99 -10.56
N GLU A 255 2.01 18.20 -10.19
CA GLU A 255 3.37 18.70 -10.40
C GLU A 255 4.43 17.92 -9.61
N ARG A 256 4.07 17.38 -8.44
CA ARG A 256 4.96 16.49 -7.66
C ARG A 256 5.37 15.26 -8.47
N TYR A 257 4.48 14.72 -9.30
CA TYR A 257 4.74 13.49 -10.06
C TYR A 257 5.07 13.74 -11.51
N LEU A 258 4.43 14.71 -12.16
CA LEU A 258 4.51 14.93 -13.61
C LEU A 258 5.30 16.20 -13.98
N GLY A 259 5.55 17.09 -13.03
CA GLY A 259 6.09 18.43 -13.27
C GLY A 259 5.02 19.43 -13.73
N PRO A 260 5.39 20.71 -13.93
CA PRO A 260 4.45 21.77 -14.31
C PRO A 260 3.74 21.46 -15.63
N HIS A 261 2.40 21.46 -15.62
CA HIS A 261 1.59 21.12 -16.81
C HIS A 261 1.91 22.00 -18.03
N GLU A 262 2.14 23.30 -17.81
CA GLU A 262 2.46 24.25 -18.88
C GLU A 262 3.78 23.92 -19.62
N VAL A 263 4.68 23.20 -18.96
CA VAL A 263 6.01 22.83 -19.49
C VAL A 263 6.04 21.37 -19.93
N GLU A 264 5.30 20.50 -19.24
CA GLU A 264 5.41 19.05 -19.34
C GLU A 264 4.15 18.40 -19.97
N SER A 265 3.46 19.08 -20.88
CA SER A 265 2.21 18.59 -21.50
C SER A 265 2.36 17.19 -22.13
N GLU A 266 3.51 16.87 -22.73
CA GLU A 266 3.81 15.53 -23.26
C GLU A 266 3.91 14.44 -22.17
N VAL A 267 4.29 14.82 -20.94
CA VAL A 267 4.27 13.90 -19.79
C VAL A 267 2.82 13.60 -19.42
N TYR A 268 1.95 14.61 -19.35
CA TYR A 268 0.54 14.42 -19.04
C TYR A 268 -0.16 13.57 -20.09
N ALA A 269 0.05 13.84 -21.38
CA ALA A 269 -0.49 13.03 -22.47
C ALA A 269 -0.07 11.55 -22.37
N ARG A 270 1.18 11.28 -21.97
CA ARG A 270 1.65 9.89 -21.72
C ARG A 270 0.97 9.21 -20.53
N HIS A 271 0.38 9.97 -19.62
CA HIS A 271 -0.38 9.45 -18.49
C HIS A 271 -1.87 9.30 -18.79
N GLU A 272 -2.34 9.61 -19.99
CA GLU A 272 -3.69 9.26 -20.39
C GLU A 272 -3.79 7.75 -20.69
N ALA A 273 -4.95 7.15 -20.38
CA ALA A 273 -5.18 5.73 -20.67
C ALA A 273 -5.17 5.44 -22.17
N GLY A 274 -5.48 6.44 -23.01
CA GLY A 274 -5.62 6.29 -24.46
C GLY A 274 -6.92 5.56 -24.80
N ASP A 275 -6.88 4.80 -25.90
CA ASP A 275 -8.04 4.02 -26.36
C ASP A 275 -8.34 2.89 -25.38
N LEU A 276 -9.57 2.87 -24.88
CA LEU A 276 -10.11 1.76 -24.10
C LEU A 276 -10.76 0.74 -25.05
N PRO A 277 -10.78 -0.56 -24.69
CA PRO A 277 -11.48 -1.60 -25.45
C PRO A 277 -12.96 -1.27 -25.69
N ASP A 278 -13.52 -1.68 -26.81
CA ASP A 278 -14.94 -1.43 -27.17
C ASP A 278 -15.95 -2.01 -26.15
N SER A 279 -15.52 -3.01 -25.38
CA SER A 279 -16.29 -3.70 -24.35
C SER A 279 -16.21 -3.00 -22.98
N VAL A 280 -16.52 -1.70 -22.96
CA VAL A 280 -16.71 -0.95 -21.70
C VAL A 280 -18.17 -0.98 -21.27
N LEU A 281 -18.45 -1.49 -20.08
CA LEU A 281 -19.71 -1.27 -19.38
C LEU A 281 -19.52 -0.15 -18.36
N THR A 282 -20.18 0.98 -18.59
CA THR A 282 -20.19 2.11 -17.66
C THR A 282 -21.41 2.02 -16.74
N LEU A 283 -21.18 1.86 -15.44
CA LEU A 283 -22.21 2.00 -14.42
C LEU A 283 -22.03 3.36 -13.72
N SER A 284 -23.05 4.20 -13.80
CA SER A 284 -23.11 5.45 -13.03
C SER A 284 -24.15 5.31 -11.92
N THR A 285 -23.78 5.66 -10.69
CA THR A 285 -24.77 5.82 -9.61
C THR A 285 -25.52 7.14 -9.77
N PRO A 286 -26.78 7.26 -9.29
CA PRO A 286 -27.61 8.46 -9.44
C PRO A 286 -26.99 9.77 -8.92
N ASP A 287 -26.02 9.68 -8.00
CA ASP A 287 -25.37 10.83 -7.36
C ASP A 287 -24.02 11.23 -8.00
N ASP A 288 -23.71 10.78 -9.24
CA ASP A 288 -22.50 11.13 -10.02
C ASP A 288 -21.11 10.88 -9.35
N ALA A 289 -21.07 10.44 -8.10
CA ALA A 289 -19.83 10.35 -7.31
C ALA A 289 -18.93 9.15 -7.65
N ALA A 290 -19.44 8.14 -8.38
CA ALA A 290 -18.66 7.00 -8.81
C ALA A 290 -19.15 6.46 -10.16
N THR A 291 -18.46 6.83 -11.24
CA THR A 291 -18.50 6.09 -12.48
C THR A 291 -17.60 4.86 -12.34
N MET A 292 -18.18 3.67 -12.52
CA MET A 292 -17.47 2.41 -12.55
C MET A 292 -17.43 1.90 -13.99
N ALA A 293 -16.23 1.81 -14.57
CA ALA A 293 -16.02 1.23 -15.89
C ALA A 293 -15.54 -0.22 -15.73
N PHE A 294 -16.33 -1.17 -16.24
CA PHE A 294 -15.88 -2.54 -16.45
C PHE A 294 -15.33 -2.64 -17.85
N ILE A 295 -14.07 -3.02 -17.95
CA ILE A 295 -13.43 -3.25 -19.24
C ILE A 295 -13.17 -4.75 -19.33
N HIS A 296 -13.77 -5.40 -20.32
CA HIS A 296 -13.78 -6.85 -20.43
C HIS A 296 -13.08 -7.32 -21.70
N ASN A 297 -11.99 -8.05 -21.58
CA ASN A 297 -11.41 -8.80 -22.69
C ASN A 297 -11.95 -10.23 -22.59
N ALA A 298 -12.91 -10.55 -23.48
CA ALA A 298 -13.71 -11.78 -23.54
C ALA A 298 -13.20 -12.98 -22.70
N PHE A 299 -13.93 -13.34 -21.64
CA PHE A 299 -13.86 -14.71 -21.09
C PHE A 299 -14.53 -15.63 -22.10
N GLN A 300 -13.77 -16.48 -22.78
CA GLN A 300 -14.39 -17.61 -23.47
C GLN A 300 -14.95 -18.58 -22.40
N PRO A 301 -16.24 -18.96 -22.50
CA PRO A 301 -16.93 -19.77 -21.51
C PRO A 301 -16.34 -21.19 -21.36
#